data_AF-A0AA37IJ57-F1
#
_entry.id   AF-A0AA37IJ57-F1
#
_cell.length_a   1.000
_cell.length_b   1.000
_cell.length_c   1.000
_cell.angle_alpha   90.00
_cell.angle_beta   90.00
_cell.angle_gamma   90.00
#
_symmetry.space_group_name_H-M   'P 1'
#
loop_
_entity.id
_entity.type
_entity.pdbx_description
1 polymer ?
#
loop_
_entity_poly.entity_id
_entity_poly.type
_entity_poly.pdbx_seq_one_letter_code
_entity_poly.pdbx_strand_id
1 'polypeptide(L)'
;MLPQATWVAAGIGRHQWEVNQWCLEAGGHCRTGLEDNTRIDATRLASSNAELVGKIVDACERFDRVPATPEEARAILKLPQAA
;
A
#
# COMPACT_ATOMS: atom_id res chain seq x y z
N MET A 1 -13.08 -6.51 -19.50
CA MET A 1 -12.74 -6.92 -18.12
C MET A 1 -11.49 -7.79 -18.17
N LEU A 2 -10.52 -7.58 -17.28
CA LEU A 2 -9.28 -8.37 -17.19
C LEU A 2 -9.28 -9.17 -15.87
N PRO A 3 -10.01 -10.30 -15.79
CA PRO A 3 -10.26 -10.99 -14.52
C PRO A 3 -9.02 -11.60 -13.86
N GLN A 4 -7.91 -11.75 -14.61
CA GLN A 4 -6.64 -12.27 -14.11
C GLN A 4 -5.63 -11.16 -13.79
N ALA A 5 -5.96 -9.89 -14.01
CA ALA A 5 -5.07 -8.78 -13.70
C ALA A 5 -5.11 -8.48 -12.20
N THR A 6 -3.95 -8.16 -11.64
CA THR A 6 -3.85 -7.51 -10.33
C THR A 6 -3.96 -6.01 -10.48
N TRP A 7 -4.22 -5.29 -9.38
CA TRP A 7 -4.36 -3.84 -9.41
C TRP A 7 -3.85 -3.19 -8.12
N VAL A 8 -3.45 -1.94 -8.24
CA VAL A 8 -2.98 -1.06 -7.17
C VAL A 8 -3.62 0.31 -7.37
N ALA A 9 -3.87 1.05 -6.30
CA ALA A 9 -4.22 2.46 -6.37
C ALA A 9 -3.34 3.30 -5.42
N ALA A 10 -3.15 4.57 -5.78
CA ALA A 10 -2.41 5.55 -5.01
C ALA A 10 -3.27 6.81 -4.85
N GLY A 11 -3.47 7.25 -3.60
CA GLY A 11 -4.09 8.53 -3.30
C GLY A 11 -3.04 9.61 -3.07
N ILE A 12 -3.34 10.85 -3.50
CA ILE A 12 -2.43 11.99 -3.37
C ILE A 12 -2.79 12.85 -2.14
N GLY A 13 -1.77 13.26 -1.39
CA GLY A 13 -1.89 14.09 -0.20
C GLY A 13 -2.84 13.47 0.84
N ARG A 14 -3.85 14.25 1.25
CA ARG A 14 -4.84 13.81 2.25
C ARG A 14 -5.60 12.53 1.85
N HIS A 15 -5.70 12.22 0.55
CA HIS A 15 -6.42 11.05 0.05
C HIS A 15 -5.58 9.76 0.05
N GLN A 16 -4.27 9.82 0.33
CA GLN A 16 -3.42 8.63 0.39
C GLN A 16 -3.98 7.58 1.36
N TRP A 17 -4.40 8.02 2.55
CA TRP A 17 -4.93 7.11 3.57
C TRP A 17 -6.27 6.50 3.15
N GLU A 18 -7.19 7.32 2.64
CA GLU A 18 -8.51 6.89 2.16
C GLU A 18 -8.39 5.84 1.04
N VAL A 19 -7.57 6.10 0.02
CA VAL A 19 -7.36 5.16 -1.10
C VAL A 19 -6.71 3.86 -0.63
N ASN A 20 -5.75 3.92 0.30
CA ASN A 20 -5.15 2.70 0.86
C ASN A 20 -6.19 1.85 1.61
N GLN A 21 -7.14 2.47 2.33
CA GLN A 21 -8.23 1.72 2.96
C GLN A 21 -9.14 1.05 1.93
N TRP A 22 -9.46 1.72 0.82
CA TRP A 22 -10.22 1.10 -0.27
C TRP A 22 -9.47 -0.08 -0.90
N CYS A 23 -8.15 0.03 -1.10
CA CYS A 23 -7.32 -1.09 -1.57
C CYS A 23 -7.34 -2.26 -0.58
N LEU A 24 -7.23 -1.97 0.71
CA LEU A 24 -7.27 -3.00 1.76
C LEU A 24 -8.60 -3.76 1.73
N GLU A 25 -9.72 -3.04 1.68
CA GLU A 25 -11.08 -3.59 1.67
C GLU A 25 -11.43 -4.34 0.38
N ALA A 26 -11.08 -3.80 -0.79
CA ALA A 26 -11.46 -4.35 -2.10
C ALA A 26 -10.49 -5.42 -2.63
N GLY A 27 -9.49 -5.84 -1.84
CA GLY A 27 -8.51 -6.85 -2.22
C GLY A 27 -7.44 -6.36 -3.22
N GLY A 28 -7.25 -5.05 -3.38
CA GLY A 28 -6.20 -4.45 -4.19
C GLY A 28 -4.86 -4.38 -3.48
N HIS A 29 -3.82 -3.93 -4.17
CA HIS A 29 -2.53 -3.60 -3.57
C HIS A 29 -2.47 -2.11 -3.18
N CYS A 30 -1.64 -1.77 -2.19
CA CYS A 30 -1.49 -0.41 -1.70
C CYS A 30 -0.19 0.23 -2.21
N ARG A 31 -0.21 1.55 -2.43
CA ARG A 31 0.98 2.36 -2.68
C ARG A 31 1.01 3.55 -1.71
N THR A 32 2.18 3.83 -1.17
CA THR A 32 2.41 4.94 -0.24
C THR A 32 3.82 5.48 -0.40
N GLY A 33 4.07 6.62 0.23
CA GLY A 33 5.37 7.27 0.26
C GLY A 33 5.26 8.79 0.22
N LEU A 34 6.39 9.44 0.50
CA LEU A 34 6.56 10.89 0.50
C LEU A 34 6.36 11.49 -0.90
N GLU A 35 6.50 10.69 -1.96
CA GLU A 35 6.14 11.07 -3.33
C GLU A 35 4.66 11.44 -3.45
N ASP A 36 3.79 10.62 -2.82
CA ASP A 36 2.34 10.78 -2.95
C ASP A 36 1.78 11.67 -1.82
N ASN A 37 2.41 11.70 -0.64
CA ASN A 37 1.96 12.47 0.51
C ASN A 37 3.09 12.73 1.53
N THR A 38 3.31 13.99 1.90
CA THR A 38 4.33 14.41 2.86
C THR A 38 3.87 14.41 4.31
N ARG A 39 2.60 14.06 4.58
CA ARG A 39 1.95 14.19 5.90
C ARG A 39 1.42 12.84 6.42
N ILE A 40 1.66 12.53 7.68
CA ILE A 40 1.09 11.35 8.34
C ILE A 40 -0.36 11.59 8.81
N ASP A 41 -0.66 12.85 9.16
CA ASP A 41 -1.97 13.37 9.52
C ASP A 41 -2.12 14.85 9.12
N ALA A 42 -3.28 15.45 9.35
CA ALA A 42 -3.59 16.83 8.95
C ALA A 42 -2.66 17.88 9.56
N THR A 43 -2.04 17.60 10.70
CA THR A 43 -1.24 18.54 11.48
C THR A 43 0.25 18.28 11.35
N ARG A 44 0.68 17.03 11.19
CA ARG A 44 2.09 16.63 11.23
C ARG A 44 2.64 16.13 9.88
N LEU A 45 3.88 16.52 9.54
CA LEU A 45 4.62 15.91 8.44
C LEU A 45 5.01 14.48 8.81
N ALA A 46 5.03 13.58 7.82
CA ALA A 46 5.60 12.26 8.02
C ALA A 46 7.11 12.39 8.24
N SER A 47 7.62 11.69 9.26
CA SER A 47 9.05 11.66 9.59
C SER A 47 9.88 10.87 8.57
N SER A 48 9.26 9.92 7.87
CA SER A 48 9.91 9.08 6.87
C SER A 48 8.89 8.35 5.98
N ASN A 49 9.37 7.76 4.87
CA ASN A 49 8.58 6.77 4.12
C ASN A 49 8.18 5.57 4.99
N ALA A 50 9.06 5.14 5.90
CA ALA A 50 8.81 4.00 6.77
C ALA A 50 7.62 4.24 7.70
N GLU A 51 7.41 5.47 8.19
CA GLU A 51 6.23 5.81 9.00
C GLU A 51 4.92 5.68 8.20
N LEU A 52 4.93 6.11 6.94
CA LEU A 52 3.77 5.96 6.05
C LEU A 52 3.49 4.49 5.71
N VAL A 53 4.53 3.67 5.55
CA VAL A 53 4.41 2.22 5.37
C VAL A 53 3.86 1.56 6.63
N GLY A 54 4.40 1.90 7.80
CA GLY A 54 3.94 1.38 9.10
C GLY A 54 2.45 1.59 9.32
N LYS A 55 1.93 2.79 9.00
CA LYS A 55 0.49 3.09 9.07
C LYS A 55 -0.39 2.12 8.28
N ILE A 56 0.09 1.60 7.14
CA ILE A 56 -0.65 0.61 6.33
C ILE A 56 -0.47 -0.78 6.89
N VAL A 57 0.75 -1.16 7.28
CA VAL A 57 1.06 -2.45 7.89
C VAL A 57 0.21 -2.68 9.14
N ASP A 58 0.14 -1.69 10.03
CA ASP A 58 -0.67 -1.75 11.26
C ASP A 58 -2.17 -1.90 10.97
N ALA A 59 -2.61 -1.48 9.79
CA ALA A 59 -4.01 -1.57 9.39
C ALA A 59 -4.35 -2.90 8.73
N CYS A 60 -3.39 -3.63 8.16
CA CYS A 60 -3.63 -4.86 7.42
C CYS A 60 -4.43 -5.91 8.22
N GLU A 61 -4.11 -6.09 9.51
CA GLU A 61 -4.80 -7.07 10.38
C GLU A 61 -6.32 -6.80 10.46
N ARG A 62 -6.73 -5.53 10.48
CA ARG A 62 -8.15 -5.14 10.54
C ARG A 62 -8.95 -5.51 9.28
N PHE A 63 -8.27 -5.84 8.19
CA PHE A 63 -8.88 -6.26 6.93
C PHE A 63 -8.61 -7.74 6.64
N ASP A 64 -8.13 -8.52 7.61
CA ASP A 64 -7.72 -9.92 7.45
C ASP A 64 -6.63 -10.10 6.38
N ARG A 65 -5.68 -9.15 6.32
CA ARG A 65 -4.58 -9.15 5.36
C ARG A 65 -3.23 -9.14 6.04
N VAL A 66 -2.21 -9.61 5.30
CA VAL A 66 -0.79 -9.50 5.65
C VAL A 66 -0.02 -8.86 4.51
N PRO A 67 1.00 -8.00 4.78
CA PRO A 67 1.90 -7.52 3.74
C PRO A 67 2.65 -8.68 3.09
N ALA A 68 2.70 -8.70 1.77
CA ALA A 68 3.46 -9.70 1.03
C ALA A 68 4.97 -9.50 1.20
N THR A 69 5.73 -10.58 1.30
CA THR A 69 7.20 -10.51 1.21
C THR A 69 7.63 -10.13 -0.21
N PRO A 70 8.89 -9.69 -0.42
CA PRO A 70 9.41 -9.44 -1.76
C PRO A 70 9.29 -10.66 -2.71
N GLU A 71 9.48 -11.87 -2.20
CA GLU A 71 9.37 -13.12 -2.97
C GLU A 71 7.92 -13.40 -3.39
N GLU A 72 6.98 -13.23 -2.47
CA GLU A 72 5.54 -13.36 -2.72
C GLU A 72 5.05 -12.30 -3.73
N ALA A 73 5.47 -11.04 -3.57
CA ALA A 73 5.15 -9.97 -4.48
C ALA A 73 5.66 -10.25 -5.90
N ARG A 74 6.89 -10.79 -6.05
CA ARG A 74 7.43 -11.22 -7.35
C ARG A 74 6.58 -12.34 -7.96
N ALA A 75 6.17 -13.32 -7.18
CA ALA A 75 5.30 -14.40 -7.66
C ALA A 75 3.93 -13.87 -8.14
N ILE A 76 3.30 -12.98 -7.37
CA ILE A 76 2.02 -12.33 -7.71
C ILE A 76 2.15 -11.55 -9.03
N LEU A 77 3.24 -10.78 -9.18
CA LEU A 77 3.51 -9.95 -10.36
C LEU A 77 4.13 -10.73 -11.53
N LYS A 78 4.33 -12.05 -11.40
CA LYS A 78 4.96 -12.93 -12.40
C LYS A 78 6.37 -12.45 -12.80
N LEU A 79 7.14 -11.96 -11.83
CA LEU A 79 8.52 -11.54 -11.99
C LEU A 79 9.48 -12.65 -11.58
N PRO A 80 10.70 -12.69 -12.16
CA PRO A 80 11.75 -13.61 -11.69
C PRO A 80 12.13 -13.30 -10.25
N GLN A 81 12.52 -14.35 -9.51
CA GLN A 81 13.09 -14.19 -8.17
C GLN A 81 14.44 -13.49 -8.24
N ALA A 82 14.75 -12.72 -7.20
CA ALA A 82 16.09 -12.14 -7.07
C ALA A 82 17.11 -13.27 -6.86
N ALA A 83 18.33 -13.06 -7.35
CA ALA A 83 19.46 -13.95 -7.12
C ALA A 83 19.96 -13.86 -5.67
#